data_AF-A0A838T3B1-F1
#
_entry.id   AF-A0A838T3B1-F1
#
_cell.length_a   1.000
_cell.length_b   1.000
_cell.length_c   1.000
_cell.angle_alpha   90.00
_cell.angle_beta   90.00
_cell.angle_gamma   90.00
#
_symmetry.space_group_name_H-M   'P 1'
#
loop_
_entity.id
_entity.type
_entity.pdbx_description
1 polymer ?
#
loop_
_entity_poly.entity_id
_entity_poly.type
_entity_poly.pdbx_seq_one_letter_code
_entity_poly.pdbx_strand_id
1 'polypeptide(L)'
;SAVSAGADPAVLSQLALQQASTAINAAQQTKVRADYQRALTFAQLSDRLAASVDAKYIAGLSAYFIAEGAIGEAVKSKSCPLARLAQDNFAIVQATLPSAGKAHPNEAGQIMGAVGQYAPSVSQAVKQYCK
;
A
#
# COMPACT_ATOMS: atom_id res chain seq x y z
N SER A 1 19.74 -36.16 -4.40
CA SER A 1 19.15 -35.58 -5.62
C SER A 1 19.29 -34.07 -5.58
N ALA A 2 19.65 -33.49 -6.72
CA ALA A 2 20.07 -32.13 -6.95
C ALA A 2 19.27 -31.03 -6.22
N VAL A 3 20.01 -30.10 -5.61
CA VAL A 3 19.53 -28.77 -5.23
C VAL A 3 19.46 -27.94 -6.51
N SER A 4 18.43 -28.17 -7.32
CA SER A 4 18.16 -27.36 -8.52
C SER A 4 16.67 -27.35 -8.81
N ALA A 5 15.94 -26.58 -8.00
CA ALA A 5 14.64 -26.03 -8.37
C ALA A 5 14.49 -24.74 -7.57
N GLY A 6 14.44 -23.60 -8.25
CA GLY A 6 13.97 -22.37 -7.60
C GLY A 6 12.64 -22.65 -6.92
N ALA A 7 12.45 -22.13 -5.71
CA ALA A 7 11.23 -22.38 -4.95
C ALA A 7 9.98 -22.07 -5.79
N ASP A 8 8.95 -22.92 -5.68
CA ASP A 8 7.69 -22.79 -6.40
C ASP A 8 7.10 -21.38 -6.18
N PRO A 9 6.81 -20.61 -7.25
CA PRO A 9 6.19 -19.28 -7.14
C PRO A 9 4.92 -19.27 -6.29
N ALA A 10 4.13 -20.35 -6.29
CA ALA A 10 2.94 -20.46 -5.46
C ALA A 10 3.28 -20.51 -3.97
N VAL A 11 4.30 -21.29 -3.59
CA VAL A 11 4.79 -21.39 -2.20
C VAL A 11 5.39 -20.05 -1.76
N LEU A 12 6.19 -19.41 -2.62
CA LEU A 12 6.74 -18.09 -2.34
C LEU A 12 5.67 -17.00 -2.24
N SER A 13 4.62 -17.06 -3.08
CA SER A 13 3.49 -16.14 -3.02
C SER A 13 2.75 -16.26 -1.68
N GLN A 14 2.48 -17.48 -1.21
CA GLN A 14 1.82 -17.72 0.08
C GLN A 14 2.68 -17.28 1.26
N LEU A 15 3.98 -17.55 1.22
CA LEU A 15 4.91 -17.07 2.25
C LEU A 15 4.93 -15.53 2.29
N ALA A 16 5.02 -14.88 1.13
CA ALA A 16 4.96 -13.42 1.04
C ALA A 16 3.63 -12.88 1.57
N LEU A 17 2.49 -13.54 1.28
CA LEU A 17 1.19 -13.16 1.82
C LEU A 17 1.17 -13.24 3.36
N GLN A 18 1.71 -14.32 3.94
CA GLN A 18 1.78 -14.47 5.39
C GLN A 18 2.62 -13.38 6.05
N GLN A 19 3.74 -13.00 5.42
CA GLN A 19 4.57 -11.88 5.88
C GLN A 19 3.82 -10.54 5.75
N ALA A 20 3.07 -10.34 4.66
CA ALA A 20 2.23 -9.16 4.48
C ALA A 20 1.17 -9.04 5.57
N SER A 21 0.46 -10.13 5.86
CA SER A 21 -0.56 -10.21 6.91
C SER A 21 0.01 -9.95 8.31
N THR A 22 1.19 -10.49 8.60
CA THR A 22 1.88 -10.23 9.88
C THR A 22 2.28 -8.76 9.98
N ALA A 23 2.85 -8.19 8.91
CA ALA A 23 3.30 -6.82 8.88
C ALA A 23 2.15 -5.81 8.95
N ILE A 24 1.02 -6.04 8.28
CA ILE A 24 -0.12 -5.11 8.34
C ILE A 24 -0.77 -5.09 9.72
N ASN A 25 -0.87 -6.25 10.38
CA ASN A 25 -1.36 -6.33 11.76
C ASN A 25 -0.46 -5.55 12.73
N ALA A 26 0.87 -5.70 12.58
CA ALA A 26 1.82 -4.91 13.36
C ALA A 26 1.70 -3.41 13.05
N ALA A 27 1.61 -3.04 11.77
CA ALA A 27 1.50 -1.65 11.34
C ALA A 27 0.24 -0.96 11.88
N GLN A 28 -0.89 -1.66 11.97
CA GLN A 28 -2.11 -1.13 12.57
C GLN A 28 -1.96 -0.84 14.07
N GLN A 29 -1.10 -1.58 14.76
CA GLN A 29 -0.80 -1.35 16.19
C GLN A 29 0.19 -0.20 16.37
N THR A 30 1.28 -0.17 15.60
CA THR A 30 2.35 0.83 15.75
C THR A 30 2.01 2.16 15.09
N LYS A 31 1.22 2.12 14.01
CA LYS A 31 0.89 3.25 13.12
C LYS A 31 2.13 3.92 12.52
N VAL A 32 3.25 3.19 12.44
CA VAL A 32 4.51 3.69 11.88
C VAL A 32 4.54 3.42 10.38
N ARG A 33 4.88 4.44 9.58
CA ARG A 33 4.94 4.33 8.11
C ARG A 33 5.82 3.18 7.62
N ALA A 34 6.96 2.96 8.27
CA ALA A 34 7.90 1.90 7.88
C ALA A 34 7.27 0.50 7.98
N ASP A 35 6.36 0.28 8.92
CA ASP A 35 5.69 -1.01 9.07
C ASP A 35 4.66 -1.22 7.95
N TYR A 36 3.94 -0.16 7.56
CA TYR A 36 3.07 -0.21 6.36
C TYR A 36 3.88 -0.42 5.08
N GLN A 37 5.07 0.18 4.95
CA GLN A 37 5.95 -0.04 3.79
C GLN A 37 6.41 -1.51 3.71
N ARG A 38 6.69 -2.15 4.84
CA ARG A 38 7.00 -3.57 4.90
C ARG A 38 5.81 -4.43 4.46
N ALA A 39 4.60 -4.13 4.96
CA ALA A 39 3.39 -4.82 4.56
C ALA A 39 3.12 -4.69 3.06
N LEU A 40 3.22 -3.48 2.52
CA LEU A 40 3.08 -3.19 1.10
C LEU A 40 4.06 -3.99 0.23
N THR A 41 5.33 -4.04 0.64
CA THR A 41 6.38 -4.75 -0.10
C THR A 41 6.06 -6.24 -0.24
N PHE A 42 5.67 -6.89 0.86
CA PHE A 42 5.33 -8.31 0.85
C PHE A 42 4.02 -8.59 0.10
N ALA A 43 3.02 -7.70 0.23
CA ALA A 43 1.77 -7.83 -0.48
C ALA A 43 1.97 -7.74 -2.01
N GLN A 44 2.75 -6.75 -2.48
CA GLN A 44 3.08 -6.62 -3.90
C GLN A 44 3.90 -7.80 -4.41
N LEU A 45 4.83 -8.33 -3.60
CA LEU A 45 5.57 -9.54 -3.95
C LEU A 45 4.64 -10.74 -4.11
N SER A 46 3.71 -10.93 -3.16
CA SER A 46 2.73 -12.02 -3.21
C SER A 46 1.89 -11.96 -4.49
N ASP A 47 1.28 -10.80 -4.78
CA ASP A 47 0.43 -10.61 -5.96
C ASP A 47 1.19 -10.74 -7.28
N ARG A 48 2.46 -10.31 -7.31
CA ARG A 48 3.34 -10.47 -8.48
C ARG A 48 3.68 -11.94 -8.75
N LEU A 49 3.87 -12.74 -7.71
CA LEU A 49 4.20 -14.16 -7.83
C LEU A 49 2.96 -14.99 -8.19
N ALA A 50 1.81 -14.67 -7.60
CA ALA A 50 0.51 -15.21 -7.97
C ALA A 50 -0.59 -14.21 -7.58
N ALA A 51 -1.50 -13.93 -8.51
CA ALA A 51 -2.57 -12.96 -8.28
C ALA A 51 -3.39 -13.32 -7.04
N SER A 52 -3.54 -12.35 -6.12
CA SER A 52 -4.18 -12.58 -4.82
C SER A 52 -5.03 -11.38 -4.42
N VAL A 53 -6.32 -11.66 -4.15
CA VAL A 53 -7.28 -10.64 -3.69
C VAL A 53 -6.85 -10.09 -2.32
N ASP A 54 -6.40 -10.96 -1.43
CA ASP A 54 -5.93 -10.58 -0.09
C ASP A 54 -4.65 -9.74 -0.18
N ALA A 55 -3.73 -10.11 -1.07
CA ALA A 55 -2.52 -9.33 -1.30
C ALA A 55 -2.86 -7.92 -1.83
N LYS A 56 -3.79 -7.80 -2.78
CA LYS A 56 -4.25 -6.48 -3.27
C LYS A 56 -4.93 -5.67 -2.18
N TYR A 57 -5.73 -6.31 -1.33
CA TYR A 57 -6.35 -5.64 -0.18
C TYR A 57 -5.29 -5.09 0.78
N ILE A 58 -4.32 -5.91 1.19
CA ILE A 58 -3.24 -5.48 2.10
C ILE A 58 -2.39 -4.39 1.45
N ALA A 59 -2.07 -4.50 0.16
CA ALA A 59 -1.33 -3.48 -0.58
C ALA A 59 -2.07 -2.14 -0.60
N GLY A 60 -3.38 -2.15 -0.91
CA GLY A 60 -4.20 -0.94 -0.91
C GLY A 60 -4.33 -0.31 0.48
N LEU A 61 -4.60 -1.11 1.50
CA LEU A 61 -4.68 -0.64 2.89
C LEU A 61 -3.36 -0.01 3.37
N SER A 62 -2.25 -0.70 3.11
CA SER A 62 -0.91 -0.22 3.45
C SER A 62 -0.58 1.09 2.74
N ALA A 63 -0.86 1.15 1.44
CA ALA A 63 -0.62 2.34 0.63
C ALA A 63 -1.45 3.54 1.11
N TYR A 64 -2.71 3.32 1.51
CA TYR A 64 -3.55 4.38 2.08
C TYR A 64 -2.89 5.04 3.30
N PHE A 65 -2.46 4.25 4.29
CA PHE A 65 -1.84 4.80 5.50
C PHE A 65 -0.47 5.42 5.25
N ILE A 66 0.31 4.90 4.30
CA ILE A 66 1.54 5.55 3.85
C ILE A 66 1.23 6.94 3.27
N ALA A 67 0.24 7.02 2.39
CA ALA A 67 -0.13 8.26 1.73
C ALA A 67 -0.70 9.31 2.69
N GLU A 68 -1.60 8.90 3.59
CA GLU A 68 -2.20 9.77 4.62
C GLU A 68 -1.12 10.40 5.52
N GLY A 69 -0.19 9.59 6.04
CA GLY A 69 0.92 10.11 6.83
C GLY A 69 1.86 11.00 6.02
N ALA A 70 2.17 10.60 4.78
CA ALA A 70 3.08 11.33 3.91
C ALA A 70 2.55 12.71 3.53
N ILE A 71 1.25 12.85 3.21
CA ILE A 71 0.70 14.16 2.85
C ILE A 71 0.66 15.12 4.05
N GLY A 72 0.30 14.63 5.24
CA GLY A 72 0.30 15.42 6.45
C GLY A 72 1.69 15.99 6.79
N GLU A 73 2.73 15.18 6.62
CA GLU A 73 4.12 15.63 6.79
C GLU A 73 4.61 16.52 5.64
N ALA A 74 4.24 16.20 4.40
CA ALA A 74 4.62 16.98 3.21
C ALA A 74 4.17 18.44 3.34
N VAL A 75 2.95 18.68 3.80
CA VAL A 75 2.40 20.03 4.00
C VAL A 75 3.15 20.78 5.11
N LYS A 76 3.47 20.09 6.22
CA LYS A 76 4.21 20.68 7.34
C LYS A 76 5.64 21.04 6.97
N SER A 77 6.32 20.17 6.23
CA SER A 77 7.75 20.31 5.92
C SER A 77 8.02 20.85 4.51
N LYS A 78 6.98 21.15 3.71
CA LYS A 78 7.06 21.57 2.30
C LYS A 78 7.92 20.62 1.45
N SER A 79 7.77 19.31 1.66
CA SER A 79 8.64 18.28 1.08
C SER A 79 8.07 17.69 -0.21
N CYS A 80 8.79 17.88 -1.33
CA CYS A 80 8.46 17.21 -2.58
C CYS A 80 8.51 15.67 -2.48
N PRO A 81 9.57 15.05 -1.91
CA PRO A 81 9.61 13.59 -1.76
C PRO A 81 8.40 13.02 -1.05
N LEU A 82 7.91 13.68 0.00
CA LEU A 82 6.73 13.25 0.74
C LEU A 82 5.44 13.46 -0.06
N ALA A 83 5.33 14.56 -0.80
CA ALA A 83 4.18 14.80 -1.68
C ALA A 83 4.09 13.74 -2.80
N ARG A 84 5.22 13.38 -3.41
CA ARG A 84 5.28 12.28 -4.41
C ARG A 84 4.98 10.94 -3.77
N LEU A 85 5.53 10.65 -2.59
CA LEU A 85 5.22 9.43 -1.86
C LEU A 85 3.71 9.27 -1.63
N ALA A 86 3.01 10.34 -1.24
CA ALA A 86 1.56 10.32 -1.10
C ALA A 86 0.83 10.09 -2.43
N GLN A 87 1.26 10.77 -3.49
CA GLN A 87 0.70 10.59 -4.84
C GLN A 87 0.84 9.15 -5.34
N ASP A 88 2.04 8.59 -5.27
CA ASP A 88 2.33 7.25 -5.76
C ASP A 88 1.55 6.19 -4.98
N ASN A 89 1.41 6.36 -3.67
CA ASN A 89 0.66 5.42 -2.84
C ASN A 89 -0.86 5.54 -3.05
N PHE A 90 -1.42 6.74 -3.27
CA PHE A 90 -2.82 6.84 -3.67
C PHE A 90 -3.09 6.28 -5.07
N ALA A 91 -2.10 6.25 -5.97
CA ALA A 91 -2.23 5.52 -7.23
C ALA A 91 -2.28 4.00 -6.99
N ILE A 92 -1.48 3.46 -6.06
CA ILE A 92 -1.55 2.05 -5.64
C ILE A 92 -2.93 1.72 -5.07
N VAL A 93 -3.47 2.59 -4.20
CA VAL A 93 -4.84 2.42 -3.66
C VAL A 93 -5.85 2.26 -4.79
N GLN A 94 -5.86 3.19 -5.75
CA GLN A 94 -6.80 3.15 -6.88
C GLN A 94 -6.63 1.91 -7.76
N ALA A 95 -5.40 1.40 -7.90
CA ALA A 95 -5.12 0.21 -8.72
C ALA A 95 -5.53 -1.11 -8.02
N THR A 96 -5.48 -1.17 -6.70
CA THR A 96 -5.60 -2.43 -5.94
C THR A 96 -6.98 -2.61 -5.31
N LEU A 97 -7.49 -1.57 -4.64
CA LEU A 97 -8.69 -1.66 -3.80
C LEU A 97 -9.99 -1.97 -4.54
N PRO A 98 -10.26 -1.49 -5.78
CA PRO A 98 -11.50 -1.85 -6.47
C PRO A 98 -11.67 -3.36 -6.68
N SER A 99 -10.56 -4.08 -6.92
CA SER A 99 -10.58 -5.54 -7.09
C SER A 99 -10.72 -6.29 -5.76
N ALA A 100 -10.14 -5.74 -4.68
CA ALA A 100 -10.24 -6.24 -3.32
C ALA A 100 -11.60 -5.94 -2.66
N GLY A 101 -12.29 -4.89 -3.10
CA GLY A 101 -13.58 -4.45 -2.57
C GLY A 101 -14.71 -5.47 -2.74
N LYS A 102 -14.52 -6.53 -3.53
CA LYS A 102 -15.48 -7.66 -3.58
C LYS A 102 -15.47 -8.50 -2.29
N ALA A 103 -14.32 -8.62 -1.64
CA ALA A 103 -14.17 -9.32 -0.36
C ALA A 103 -14.34 -8.37 0.84
N HIS A 104 -13.96 -7.10 0.67
CA HIS A 104 -13.99 -6.07 1.74
C HIS A 104 -14.71 -4.78 1.29
N PRO A 105 -16.01 -4.83 0.95
CA PRO A 105 -16.70 -3.71 0.30
C PRO A 105 -16.79 -2.44 1.15
N ASN A 106 -17.08 -2.59 2.45
CA ASN A 106 -17.27 -1.45 3.34
C ASN A 106 -15.97 -0.67 3.55
N GLU A 107 -14.89 -1.37 3.86
CA GLU A 107 -13.60 -0.75 4.12
C GLU A 107 -12.97 -0.18 2.84
N ALA A 108 -13.07 -0.90 1.72
CA ALA A 108 -12.63 -0.37 0.44
C ALA A 108 -13.42 0.90 0.07
N GLY A 109 -14.73 0.94 0.31
CA GLY A 109 -15.55 2.14 0.11
C GLY A 109 -15.09 3.32 0.97
N GLN A 110 -14.80 3.08 2.26
CA GLN A 110 -14.29 4.12 3.17
C GLN A 110 -12.93 4.67 2.71
N ILE A 111 -11.99 3.80 2.38
CA ILE A 111 -10.65 4.20 1.92
C ILE A 111 -10.75 4.97 0.61
N MET A 112 -11.53 4.50 -0.36
CA MET A 112 -11.71 5.19 -1.64
C MET A 112 -12.38 6.56 -1.45
N GLY A 113 -13.33 6.68 -0.53
CA GLY A 113 -13.90 7.96 -0.12
C GLY A 113 -12.85 8.92 0.45
N ALA A 114 -11.99 8.42 1.34
CA ALA A 114 -10.91 9.21 1.92
C ALA A 114 -9.87 9.66 0.87
N VAL A 115 -9.50 8.79 -0.07
CA VAL A 115 -8.61 9.14 -1.19
C VAL A 115 -9.19 10.30 -2.01
N GLY A 116 -10.50 10.28 -2.28
CA GLY A 116 -11.19 11.38 -2.96
C GLY A 116 -11.08 12.71 -2.22
N GLN A 117 -11.10 12.69 -0.87
CA GLN A 117 -10.94 13.88 -0.04
C GLN A 117 -9.50 14.41 -0.03
N TYR A 118 -8.50 13.52 -0.04
CA TYR A 118 -7.09 13.92 -0.01
C TYR A 118 -6.52 14.32 -1.39
N ALA A 119 -7.13 13.86 -2.49
CA ALA A 119 -6.61 14.09 -3.85
C ALA A 119 -6.29 15.58 -4.17
N PRO A 120 -7.13 16.57 -3.81
CA PRO A 120 -6.80 17.97 -4.03
C PRO A 120 -5.56 18.42 -3.24
N SER A 121 -5.42 17.99 -1.99
CA SER A 121 -4.26 18.35 -1.15
C SER A 121 -2.97 17.76 -1.69
N VAL A 122 -2.98 16.50 -2.12
CA VAL A 122 -1.81 15.85 -2.72
C VAL A 122 -1.41 16.51 -4.03
N SER A 123 -2.36 16.74 -4.94
CA SER A 123 -2.06 17.40 -6.22
C SER A 123 -1.51 18.82 -6.02
N GLN A 124 -2.06 19.56 -5.06
CA GLN A 124 -1.57 20.89 -4.70
C GLN A 124 -0.16 20.83 -4.10
N ALA A 125 0.11 19.91 -3.17
CA ALA A 125 1.42 19.74 -2.54
C ALA A 125 2.50 19.39 -3.57
N VAL A 126 2.21 18.47 -4.50
CA VAL A 126 3.13 18.15 -5.61
C VAL A 126 3.40 19.39 -6.46
N LYS A 127 2.36 20.12 -6.87
CA LYS A 127 2.51 21.34 -7.67
C LYS A 127 3.35 22.42 -6.96
N GLN A 128 3.19 22.57 -5.65
CA GLN A 128 3.85 23.61 -4.88
C GLN A 128 5.29 23.26 -4.51
N TYR A 129 5.56 22.01 -4.14
CA TYR A 129 6.83 21.61 -3.54
C TYR A 129 7.80 20.96 -4.55
N CYS A 130 7.31 20.38 -5.65
CA CYS A 130 8.13 19.63 -6.63
C CYS A 130 8.54 20.42 -7.88
N LYS A 131 8.98 21.66 -7.70
CA LYS A 131 9.42 22.53 -8.80
C LYS A 131 10.66 21.98 -9.51
#